data_AF-A0A7J8XWA7-F1
#
_entry.id   AF-A0A7J8XWA7-F1
#
_cell.length_a   1.000
_cell.length_b   1.000
_cell.length_c   1.000
_cell.angle_alpha   90.00
_cell.angle_beta   90.00
_cell.angle_gamma   90.00
#
_symmetry.space_group_name_H-M   'P 1'
#
loop_
_entity.id
_entity.type
_entity.pdbx_description
1 polymer ?
#
loop_
_entity_poly.entity_id
_entity_poly.type
_entity_poly.pdbx_seq_one_letter_code
_entity_poly.pdbx_strand_id
1 'polypeptide(L)'
;MIESGFALMVAFLINISVISVSGAVCNSSNLNQEDRDSCEDLDLNKASFLLRNVLGSWSSKLFAVALLASGQSSTITGTYAGQYVMQGFLDLRLTPWIRNMLTRCLAIVPSLIVAIIGGSAGAGKLIIIASV
;
A
#
# COMPACT_ATOMS: atom_id res chain seq x y z
N MET A 1 11.88 7.11 -22.73
CA MET A 1 12.42 5.76 -22.40
C MET A 1 13.47 5.85 -21.30
N ILE A 2 14.41 6.80 -21.39
CA ILE A 2 15.40 7.06 -20.34
C ILE A 2 14.72 7.54 -19.04
N GLU A 3 13.68 8.39 -19.11
CA GLU A 3 12.96 8.83 -17.90
C GLU A 3 12.24 7.68 -17.19
N SER A 4 11.58 6.81 -17.94
CA SER A 4 10.91 5.63 -17.39
C SER A 4 11.91 4.61 -16.84
N GLY A 5 13.05 4.43 -17.50
CA GLY A 5 14.13 3.55 -17.03
C GLY A 5 14.73 4.05 -15.70
N PHE A 6 14.95 5.35 -15.58
CA PHE A 6 15.43 5.96 -14.33
C PHE A 6 14.39 5.81 -13.21
N ALA A 7 13.11 6.06 -13.48
CA ALA A 7 12.04 5.89 -12.49
C ALA A 7 11.93 4.44 -12.00
N LEU A 8 12.00 3.45 -12.89
CA LEU A 8 12.01 2.03 -12.53
C LEU A 8 13.27 1.65 -11.75
N MET A 9 14.45 2.20 -12.09
CA MET A 9 15.68 1.97 -11.34
C MET A 9 15.58 2.47 -9.89
N VAL A 10 15.01 3.67 -9.70
CA VAL A 10 14.74 4.22 -8.36
C VAL A 10 13.74 3.35 -7.60
N ALA A 11 12.63 2.96 -8.24
CA ALA A 11 11.65 2.07 -7.63
C ALA A 11 12.26 0.72 -7.23
N PHE A 12 13.16 0.17 -8.06
CA PHE A 12 13.89 -1.06 -7.76
C PHE A 12 14.80 -0.92 -6.53
N LEU A 13 15.57 0.17 -6.43
CA LEU A 13 16.41 0.45 -5.27
C LEU A 13 15.61 0.61 -3.98
N ILE A 14 14.44 1.27 -4.05
CA ILE A 14 13.53 1.40 -2.91
C ILE A 14 13.02 0.03 -2.48
N ASN A 15 12.55 -0.81 -3.40
CA ASN A 15 12.08 -2.16 -3.09
C ASN A 15 13.16 -3.03 -2.43
N ILE A 16 14.40 -3.01 -2.96
CA ILE A 16 15.53 -3.70 -2.34
C ILE A 16 15.78 -3.19 -0.92
N SER A 17 15.74 -1.88 -0.73
CA SER A 17 16.00 -1.27 0.59
C SER A 17 14.95 -1.70 1.61
N VAL A 18 13.67 -1.70 1.22
CA VAL A 18 12.56 -2.14 2.08
C VAL A 18 12.71 -3.62 2.46
N ILE A 19 12.98 -4.49 1.49
CA ILE A 19 13.17 -5.93 1.75
C ILE A 19 14.39 -6.17 2.65
N SER A 20 15.51 -5.50 2.39
CA SER A 20 16.73 -5.64 3.19
C SER A 20 16.54 -5.17 4.63
N VAL A 21 15.84 -4.05 4.84
CA VAL A 21 15.52 -3.55 6.19
C VAL A 21 14.60 -4.50 6.92
N SER A 22 13.53 -4.97 6.28
CA SER A 22 12.62 -5.97 6.88
C SER A 22 13.37 -7.26 7.26
N GLY A 23 14.25 -7.75 6.39
CA GLY A 23 15.09 -8.91 6.67
C GLY A 23 16.07 -8.69 7.84
N ALA A 24 16.72 -7.53 7.90
CA ALA A 24 17.64 -7.20 9.01
C ALA A 24 16.91 -7.04 10.36
N VAL A 25 15.71 -6.45 10.35
CA VAL A 25 14.85 -6.32 11.52
C VAL A 25 14.44 -7.72 12.00
N CYS A 26 13.87 -8.54 11.13
CA CYS A 26 13.36 -9.87 11.47
C CYS A 26 14.44 -10.92 11.79
N ASN A 27 15.68 -10.73 11.33
CA ASN A 27 16.82 -11.59 11.65
C ASN A 27 17.48 -11.25 13.01
N SER A 28 17.06 -10.18 13.68
CA SER A 28 17.66 -9.77 14.95
C SER A 28 17.26 -10.71 16.10
N SER A 29 18.23 -11.27 16.81
CA SER A 29 18.02 -12.24 17.89
C SER A 29 17.41 -11.68 19.17
N ASN A 30 17.20 -10.35 19.25
CA ASN A 30 16.64 -9.63 20.41
C ASN A 30 15.13 -9.34 20.28
N LEU A 31 14.42 -10.01 19.37
CA LEU A 31 12.98 -9.86 19.21
C LEU A 31 12.21 -10.72 20.22
N ASN A 32 11.15 -10.15 20.82
CA ASN A 32 10.20 -10.89 21.63
C ASN A 32 9.44 -11.91 20.76
N GLN A 33 8.86 -12.94 21.38
CA GLN A 33 8.12 -13.99 20.67
C GLN A 33 6.99 -13.40 19.78
N GLU A 34 6.32 -12.36 20.26
CA GLU A 34 5.23 -11.66 19.56
C GLU A 34 5.70 -10.84 18.34
N ASP A 35 6.93 -10.32 18.37
CA ASP A 35 7.53 -9.61 17.24
C ASP A 35 8.07 -10.57 16.17
N ARG A 36 8.52 -11.77 16.57
CA ARG A 36 8.88 -12.84 15.64
C ARG A 36 7.66 -13.36 14.86
N ASP A 37 6.54 -13.57 15.53
CA ASP A 37 5.30 -13.98 14.84
C ASP A 37 4.78 -12.87 13.90
N SER A 38 5.02 -11.59 14.24
CA SER A 38 4.69 -10.45 13.38
C SER A 38 5.60 -10.32 12.14
N CYS A 39 6.70 -11.07 12.07
CA CYS A 39 7.57 -11.15 10.89
C CYS A 39 7.10 -12.21 9.87
N GLU A 40 6.26 -13.17 10.26
CA GLU A 40 5.68 -14.17 9.36
C GLU A 40 4.51 -13.56 8.55
N ASP A 41 3.70 -12.70 9.18
CA ASP A 41 2.58 -11.98 8.55
C ASP A 41 2.76 -10.46 8.71
N LEU A 42 3.58 -9.89 7.82
CA LEU A 42 3.93 -8.47 7.81
C LEU A 42 2.76 -7.60 7.31
N ASP A 43 1.86 -7.27 8.23
CA ASP A 43 0.74 -6.37 7.97
C ASP A 43 1.17 -4.88 8.06
N LEU A 44 0.41 -3.97 7.42
CA LEU A 44 0.73 -2.52 7.39
C LEU A 44 0.92 -1.93 8.80
N ASN A 45 0.11 -2.41 9.75
CA ASN A 45 0.15 -1.96 11.15
C ASN A 45 1.42 -2.47 11.85
N LYS A 46 1.77 -3.75 11.63
CA LYS A 46 2.94 -4.42 12.21
C LYS A 46 4.25 -3.81 11.69
N ALA A 47 4.32 -3.49 10.40
CA ALA A 47 5.48 -2.83 9.79
C ALA A 47 5.83 -1.50 10.48
N SER A 48 4.82 -0.69 10.83
CA SER A 48 5.02 0.60 11.50
C SER A 48 5.57 0.46 12.93
N PHE A 49 5.20 -0.62 13.64
CA PHE A 49 5.64 -0.92 14.99
C PHE A 49 7.08 -1.46 15.00
N LEU A 50 7.39 -2.39 14.10
CA LEU A 50 8.73 -2.95 13.91
C LEU A 50 9.76 -1.86 13.55
N LEU A 51 9.38 -0.94 12.65
CA LEU A 51 10.22 0.21 12.30
C LEU A 51 10.43 1.17 13.48
N ARG A 52 9.43 1.33 14.36
CA ARG A 52 9.56 2.17 15.55
C ARG A 52 10.50 1.57 16.59
N ASN A 53 10.49 0.24 16.75
CA ASN A 53 11.34 -0.46 17.69
C ASN A 53 12.83 -0.39 17.30
N VAL A 54 13.12 -0.40 15.99
CA VAL A 54 14.50 -0.42 15.48
C VAL A 54 15.05 0.97 15.12
N LEU A 55 14.22 1.87 14.59
CA LEU A 55 14.63 3.17 14.04
C LEU A 55 14.19 4.38 14.88
N GLY A 56 13.43 4.13 15.96
CA GLY A 56 12.98 5.15 16.92
C GLY A 56 11.59 5.74 16.64
N SER A 57 11.11 6.57 17.57
CA SER A 57 9.73 7.10 17.61
C SER A 57 9.32 7.94 16.38
N TRP A 58 10.28 8.56 15.69
CA TRP A 58 10.03 9.39 14.50
C TRP A 58 9.77 8.58 13.23
N SER A 59 10.28 7.34 13.15
CA SER A 59 10.17 6.51 11.94
C SER A 59 8.72 6.12 11.62
N SER A 60 7.90 5.84 12.64
CA SER A 60 6.48 5.52 12.46
C SER A 60 5.68 6.68 11.84
N LYS A 61 5.98 7.93 12.24
CA LYS A 61 5.33 9.12 11.66
C LYS A 61 5.73 9.33 10.21
N LEU A 62 7.01 9.19 9.89
CA LEU A 62 7.51 9.29 8.52
C LEU A 62 6.93 8.20 7.62
N PHE A 63 6.82 6.96 8.13
CA PHE A 63 6.17 5.87 7.42
C PHE A 63 4.69 6.17 7.15
N ALA A 64 3.94 6.67 8.14
CA ALA A 64 2.54 7.05 7.95
C ALA A 64 2.36 8.15 6.90
N VAL A 65 3.22 9.19 6.91
CA VAL A 65 3.20 10.27 5.90
C VAL A 65 3.56 9.73 4.51
N ALA A 66 4.59 8.88 4.42
CA ALA A 66 5.00 8.27 3.15
C ALA A 66 3.89 7.38 2.57
N LEU A 67 3.21 6.60 3.42
CA LEU A 67 2.11 5.71 3.02
C LEU A 67 0.90 6.52 2.52
N LEU A 68 0.59 7.63 3.18
CA LEU A 68 -0.46 8.56 2.75
C LEU A 68 -0.11 9.22 1.41
N ALA A 69 1.13 9.69 1.24
CA ALA A 69 1.61 10.29 0.00
C ALA A 69 1.58 9.28 -1.18
N SER A 70 1.99 8.04 -0.94
CA SER A 70 1.91 6.94 -1.92
C SER A 70 0.47 6.68 -2.38
N GLY A 71 -0.49 6.65 -1.43
CA GLY A 71 -1.91 6.46 -1.75
C GLY A 71 -2.49 7.57 -2.64
N GLN A 72 -2.09 8.84 -2.43
CA GLN A 72 -2.53 9.95 -3.30
C GLN A 72 -1.95 9.83 -4.71
N SER A 73 -0.66 9.51 -4.82
CA SER A 73 0.01 9.34 -6.12
C SER A 73 -0.60 8.21 -6.96
N SER A 74 -0.89 7.07 -6.32
CA SER A 74 -1.55 5.92 -6.97
C SER A 74 -2.97 6.26 -7.45
N THR A 75 -3.74 7.01 -6.64
CA THR A 75 -5.09 7.45 -7.04
C THR A 75 -5.05 8.28 -8.33
N ILE A 76 -4.14 9.25 -8.43
CA ILE A 76 -4.04 10.13 -9.60
C ILE A 76 -3.72 9.29 -10.84
N THR A 77 -2.67 8.45 -10.78
CA THR A 77 -2.26 7.59 -11.90
C THR A 77 -3.36 6.61 -12.30
N GLY A 78 -4.05 6.01 -11.32
CA GLY A 78 -5.18 5.11 -11.56
C GLY A 78 -6.35 5.80 -12.25
N THR A 79 -6.69 7.03 -11.87
CA THR A 79 -7.74 7.79 -12.57
C THR A 79 -7.36 8.11 -14.00
N TYR A 80 -6.09 8.44 -14.29
CA TYR A 80 -5.63 8.67 -15.66
C TYR A 80 -5.68 7.40 -16.51
N ALA A 81 -5.13 6.29 -16.01
CA ALA A 81 -5.20 4.99 -16.69
C ALA A 81 -6.65 4.57 -16.96
N GLY A 82 -7.55 4.75 -15.98
CA GLY A 82 -8.98 4.47 -16.12
C GLY A 82 -9.67 5.31 -17.21
N GLN A 83 -9.27 6.57 -17.43
CA GLN A 83 -9.86 7.36 -18.53
C GLN A 83 -9.49 6.79 -19.88
N TYR A 84 -8.22 6.42 -20.06
CA TYR A 84 -7.74 5.85 -21.32
C TYR A 84 -8.45 4.54 -21.64
N VAL A 85 -8.67 3.69 -20.63
CA VAL A 85 -9.41 2.43 -20.81
C VAL A 85 -10.89 2.68 -21.09
N MET A 86 -11.57 3.55 -20.32
CA MET A 86 -13.01 3.82 -20.52
C MET A 86 -13.30 4.50 -21.86
N GLN A 87 -12.44 5.42 -22.30
CA GLN A 87 -12.60 6.08 -23.60
C GLN A 87 -12.19 5.17 -24.76
N GLY A 88 -11.17 4.32 -24.57
CA GLY A 88 -10.69 3.41 -25.60
C GLY A 88 -11.58 2.20 -25.83
N PHE A 89 -12.16 1.61 -24.77
CA PHE A 89 -12.91 0.36 -24.85
C PHE A 89 -14.43 0.51 -24.68
N LEU A 90 -14.91 1.49 -23.92
CA LEU A 90 -16.35 1.66 -23.63
C LEU A 90 -16.96 2.94 -24.28
N ASP A 91 -16.14 3.78 -24.91
CA ASP A 91 -16.48 5.12 -25.43
C ASP A 91 -17.35 5.96 -24.45
N LEU A 92 -17.11 5.78 -23.15
CA LEU A 92 -17.92 6.34 -22.08
C LEU A 92 -17.24 7.59 -21.52
N ARG A 93 -17.76 8.76 -21.89
CA ARG A 93 -17.25 10.07 -21.45
C ARG A 93 -17.96 10.56 -20.20
N LEU A 94 -17.47 10.11 -19.05
CA LEU A 94 -17.90 10.60 -17.73
C LEU A 94 -17.05 11.80 -17.28
N THR A 95 -17.64 12.72 -16.51
CA THR A 95 -16.92 13.84 -15.92
C THR A 95 -15.94 13.34 -14.84
N PRO A 96 -14.76 13.98 -14.68
CA PRO A 96 -13.70 13.48 -13.80
C PRO A 96 -14.12 13.32 -12.33
N TRP A 97 -14.99 14.22 -11.84
CA TRP A 97 -15.47 14.18 -10.45
C TRP A 97 -16.41 13.00 -10.20
N ILE A 98 -17.35 12.74 -11.11
CA ILE A 98 -18.26 11.60 -11.03
C ILE A 98 -17.48 10.29 -11.10
N ARG A 99 -16.51 10.20 -12.03
CA ARG A 99 -15.66 9.01 -12.14
C ARG A 99 -14.89 8.74 -10.86
N ASN A 100 -14.27 9.76 -10.26
CA ASN A 100 -13.49 9.60 -9.03
C ASN A 100 -14.37 9.21 -7.82
N MET A 101 -15.58 9.76 -7.73
CA MET A 101 -16.55 9.36 -6.69
C MET A 101 -17.02 7.92 -6.90
N LEU A 102 -17.35 7.53 -8.12
CA LEU A 102 -17.80 6.17 -8.42
C LEU A 102 -16.71 5.13 -8.11
N THR A 103 -15.47 5.36 -8.59
CA THR A 103 -14.36 4.42 -8.33
C THR A 103 -13.99 4.36 -6.85
N ARG A 104 -14.07 5.48 -6.12
CA ARG A 104 -13.85 5.48 -4.67
C ARG A 104 -14.97 4.76 -3.92
N CYS A 105 -16.24 4.99 -4.26
CA CYS A 105 -17.35 4.28 -3.64
C CYS A 105 -17.26 2.78 -3.89
N LEU A 106 -16.98 2.36 -5.12
CA LEU A 106 -16.83 0.95 -5.48
C LEU A 106 -15.65 0.27 -4.74
N ALA A 107 -14.58 1.00 -4.43
CA ALA A 107 -13.46 0.47 -3.64
C ALA A 107 -13.72 0.49 -2.12
N ILE A 108 -14.31 1.57 -1.60
CA ILE A 108 -14.50 1.77 -0.15
C ILE A 108 -15.64 0.91 0.39
N VAL A 109 -16.76 0.76 -0.32
CA VAL A 109 -17.92 0.00 0.14
C VAL A 109 -17.57 -1.47 0.49
N PRO A 110 -16.96 -2.27 -0.40
CA PRO A 110 -16.59 -3.65 -0.06
C PRO A 110 -15.54 -3.70 1.06
N SER A 111 -14.57 -2.77 1.06
CA SER A 111 -13.56 -2.67 2.12
C SER A 111 -14.18 -2.39 3.48
N LEU A 112 -15.18 -1.50 3.54
CA LEU A 112 -15.91 -1.15 4.75
C LEU A 112 -16.75 -2.31 5.26
N ILE A 113 -17.44 -3.03 4.35
CA ILE A 113 -18.24 -4.21 4.71
C ILE A 113 -17.35 -5.29 5.33
N VAL A 114 -16.21 -5.59 4.71
CA VAL A 114 -15.28 -6.60 5.23
C VAL A 114 -14.64 -6.15 6.54
N ALA A 115 -14.33 -4.86 6.70
CA ALA A 115 -13.81 -4.34 7.96
C ALA A 115 -14.83 -4.44 9.11
N ILE A 116 -16.12 -4.19 8.84
CA ILE A 116 -17.20 -4.29 9.84
C ILE A 116 -17.44 -5.75 10.25
N ILE A 117 -17.41 -6.68 9.29
CA ILE A 117 -17.71 -8.10 9.55
C ILE A 117 -16.48 -8.85 10.11
N GLY A 118 -15.30 -8.60 9.56
CA GLY A 118 -14.08 -9.38 9.79
C GLY A 118 -12.98 -8.68 10.60
N GLY A 119 -13.19 -7.43 11.03
CA GLY A 119 -12.19 -6.67 11.79
C GLY A 119 -10.88 -6.43 11.02
N SER A 120 -9.80 -6.15 11.76
CA SER A 120 -8.47 -5.85 11.18
C SER A 120 -7.89 -7.01 10.36
N ALA A 121 -8.11 -8.26 10.79
CA ALA A 121 -7.64 -9.45 10.07
C ALA A 121 -8.39 -9.67 8.74
N GLY A 122 -9.68 -9.32 8.69
CA GLY A 122 -10.47 -9.35 7.45
C GLY A 122 -9.99 -8.32 6.42
N ALA A 123 -9.58 -7.13 6.88
CA ALA A 123 -9.03 -6.10 6.02
C ALA A 123 -7.67 -6.50 5.41
N GLY A 124 -6.78 -7.12 6.20
CA GLY A 124 -5.50 -7.66 5.70
C GLY A 124 -5.70 -8.72 4.61
N LYS A 125 -6.61 -9.68 4.83
CA LYS A 125 -6.98 -10.69 3.82
C LYS A 125 -7.56 -10.09 2.54
N LEU A 126 -8.37 -9.03 2.66
CA LEU A 126 -8.95 -8.39 1.48
C LEU A 126 -7.88 -7.74 0.60
N ILE A 127 -6.84 -7.17 1.21
CA ILE A 127 -5.72 -6.57 0.46
C ILE A 127 -4.99 -7.63 -0.35
N ILE A 128 -4.70 -8.80 0.25
CA ILE A 128 -4.04 -9.91 -0.45
C ILE A 128 -4.91 -10.42 -1.61
N ILE A 129 -6.21 -10.58 -1.40
CA ILE A 129 -7.14 -11.05 -2.45
C ILE A 129 -7.28 -10.01 -3.58
N ALA A 130 -7.31 -8.72 -3.25
CA ALA A 130 -7.43 -7.64 -4.23
C ALA A 130 -6.15 -7.40 -5.04
N SER A 131 -5.02 -7.96 -4.61
CA SER A 131 -3.72 -7.84 -5.29
C SER A 131 -3.35 -9.07 -6.14
N VAL A 132 -4.20 -10.10 -6.17
CA VAL A 132 -4.16 -11.22 -7.11
C VAL A 132 -5.01 -10.90 -8.33
#